data_AF-A0A0D0D7R5-F1
#
_entry.id   AF-A0A0D0D7R5-F1
#
_cell.length_a   1.000
_cell.length_b   1.000
_cell.length_c   1.000
_cell.angle_alpha   90.00
_cell.angle_beta   90.00
_cell.angle_gamma   90.00
#
_symmetry.space_group_name_H-M   'P 1'
#
loop_
_entity.id
_entity.type
_entity.pdbx_description
1 polymer ?
#
loop_
_entity_poly.entity_id
_entity_poly.type
_entity_poly.pdbx_seq_one_letter_code
_entity_poly.pdbx_strand_id
1 'polypeptide(L)'
;MQSLSAIQKNTIITMLDSGHSGHSIATSTGFHTSTISRLCVKECSELQKSTGGCPSKLSPANVHSTINVVQALAPAPISRL
;
A
#
# COMPACT_ATOMS: atom_id res chain seq x y z
N MET A 1 17.07 -16.89 -4.82
CA MET A 1 16.41 -16.22 -5.97
C MET A 1 17.35 -16.33 -7.15
N GLN A 2 16.89 -16.91 -8.26
CA GLN A 2 17.68 -16.94 -9.50
C GLN A 2 17.95 -15.49 -9.95
N SER A 3 19.20 -15.19 -10.30
CA SER A 3 19.52 -13.92 -10.94
C SER A 3 18.92 -13.87 -12.34
N LEU A 4 18.16 -12.82 -12.64
CA LEU A 4 17.69 -12.56 -14.01
C LEU A 4 18.85 -12.19 -14.92
N SER A 5 18.87 -12.74 -16.13
CA SER A 5 19.78 -12.31 -17.18
C SER A 5 19.42 -10.90 -17.67
N ALA A 6 20.36 -10.23 -18.33
CA ALA A 6 20.11 -8.90 -18.90
C ALA A 6 18.93 -8.90 -19.89
N ILE A 7 18.82 -9.95 -20.71
CA ILE A 7 17.72 -10.13 -21.66
C ILE A 7 16.39 -10.23 -20.93
N GLN A 8 16.32 -11.06 -19.89
CA GLN A 8 15.09 -11.25 -19.10
C GLN A 8 14.66 -9.95 -18.41
N LYS A 9 15.61 -9.19 -17.88
CA LYS A 9 15.31 -7.87 -17.28
C LYS A 9 14.75 -6.92 -18.32
N ASN A 10 15.40 -6.79 -19.47
CA ASN A 10 14.96 -5.89 -20.54
C ASN A 10 13.56 -6.25 -21.03
N THR A 11 13.25 -7.54 -21.23
CA THR A 11 11.89 -7.97 -21.59
C THR A 11 10.85 -7.54 -20.56
N ILE A 12 11.12 -7.74 -19.26
CA ILE A 12 10.18 -7.33 -18.21
C ILE A 12 10.01 -5.79 -18.18
N ILE A 13 11.10 -5.03 -18.31
CA ILE A 13 11.07 -3.57 -18.33
C ILE A 13 10.25 -3.07 -19.53
N THR A 14 10.48 -3.59 -20.73
CA THR A 14 9.70 -3.22 -21.92
C THR A 14 8.21 -3.49 -21.75
N MET A 15 7.84 -4.60 -21.09
CA MET A 15 6.43 -4.88 -20.80
C MET A 15 5.83 -3.91 -19.77
N LEU A 16 6.61 -3.52 -18.75
CA LEU A 16 6.21 -2.50 -17.78
C LEU A 16 6.01 -1.13 -18.45
N ASP A 17 6.93 -0.71 -19.31
CA ASP A 17 6.82 0.54 -20.08
C ASP A 17 5.62 0.51 -21.05
N SER A 18 5.26 -0.67 -21.53
CA SER A 18 4.05 -0.90 -22.33
C SER A 18 2.77 -0.97 -21.49
N GLY A 19 2.83 -0.68 -20.18
CA GLY A 19 1.67 -0.63 -19.29
C GLY A 19 1.10 -1.99 -18.85
N HIS A 20 1.84 -3.09 -19.01
CA HIS A 20 1.35 -4.40 -18.59
C HIS A 20 1.35 -4.54 -17.07
N SER A 21 0.31 -5.18 -16.52
CA SER A 21 0.26 -5.49 -15.10
C SER A 21 1.30 -6.55 -14.73
N GLY A 22 1.80 -6.50 -13.48
CA GLY A 22 2.74 -7.51 -12.98
C GLY A 22 2.20 -8.94 -13.05
N HIS A 23 0.87 -9.12 -12.97
CA HIS A 23 0.24 -10.43 -13.15
C HIS A 23 0.30 -10.89 -14.61
N SER A 24 0.00 -10.01 -15.57
CA SER A 24 0.12 -10.32 -17.00
C SER A 24 1.56 -10.68 -17.40
N ILE A 25 2.53 -9.94 -16.85
CA ILE A 25 3.95 -10.22 -17.08
C ILE A 25 4.34 -11.57 -16.48
N ALA A 26 3.86 -11.90 -15.27
CA ALA A 26 4.13 -13.18 -14.63
C ALA A 26 3.60 -14.36 -15.48
N THR A 27 2.38 -14.25 -16.00
CA THR A 27 1.80 -15.26 -16.89
C THR A 27 2.59 -15.39 -18.19
N SER A 28 3.06 -14.29 -18.77
CA SER A 28 3.79 -14.31 -20.04
C SER A 28 5.24 -14.77 -19.93
N THR A 29 5.93 -14.46 -18.83
CA THR A 29 7.37 -14.69 -18.66
C THR A 29 7.69 -15.88 -17.76
N GLY A 30 6.71 -16.37 -17.01
CA GLY A 30 6.88 -17.41 -16.00
C GLY A 30 7.58 -16.93 -14.73
N PHE A 31 7.92 -15.64 -14.62
CA PHE A 31 8.52 -15.10 -13.41
C PHE A 31 7.47 -14.81 -12.34
N HIS A 32 7.85 -15.06 -11.08
CA HIS A 32 6.97 -14.75 -9.97
C HIS A 32 6.74 -13.23 -9.85
N THR A 33 5.53 -12.85 -9.45
CA THR A 33 5.12 -11.45 -9.29
C THR A 33 6.02 -10.68 -8.32
N SER A 34 6.55 -11.32 -7.28
CA SER A 34 7.52 -10.69 -6.37
C SER A 34 8.85 -10.33 -7.03
N THR A 35 9.31 -11.12 -8.01
CA THR A 35 10.51 -10.83 -8.79
C THR A 35 10.29 -9.60 -9.66
N ILE A 36 9.14 -9.55 -10.33
CA ILE A 36 8.74 -8.42 -11.19
C ILE A 36 8.60 -7.14 -10.35
N SER A 37 7.95 -7.23 -9.18
CA SER A 37 7.78 -6.08 -8.27
C SER A 37 9.11 -5.53 -7.77
N ARG A 38 10.05 -6.41 -7.39
CA ARG A 38 11.41 -6.00 -6.98
C ARG A 38 12.19 -5.36 -8.11
N LEU A 39 12.07 -5.88 -9.33
CA LEU A 39 12.72 -5.30 -10.51
C LEU A 39 12.16 -3.91 -10.81
N CYS A 40 10.83 -3.75 -10.77
CA CYS A 40 10.15 -2.47 -10.94
C CYS A 40 10.62 -1.42 -9.92
N VAL A 41 10.70 -1.77 -8.63
CA VAL A 41 11.19 -0.84 -7.59
C VAL A 41 12.65 -0.43 -7.82
N LYS A 42 13.48 -1.32 -8.40
CA LYS A 42 14.92 -1.09 -8.56
C LYS A 42 15.26 -0.31 -9.83
N GLU A 43 14.63 -0.66 -10.95
CA GLU A 43 14.99 -0.16 -12.28
C GLU A 43 14.00 0.90 -12.77
N CYS A 44 12.79 0.96 -12.19
CA CYS A 44 11.73 1.86 -12.61
C CYS A 44 11.35 2.83 -11.48
N SER A 45 12.34 3.52 -10.90
CA SER A 45 12.13 4.54 -9.85
C SER A 45 11.18 5.67 -10.28
N GLU A 46 11.09 5.91 -11.59
CA GLU A 46 10.20 6.86 -12.26
C GLU A 46 8.76 6.32 -12.46
N LEU A 47 8.54 5.00 -12.39
CA LEU A 47 7.19 4.45 -12.43
C LEU A 47 6.46 4.92 -11.19
N GLN A 48 5.59 5.90 -11.42
CA GLN A 48 4.86 6.67 -10.43
C GLN A 48 4.40 5.77 -9.28
N LYS A 49 5.09 5.89 -8.14
CA LYS A 49 4.63 5.25 -6.91
C LYS A 49 3.27 5.87 -6.62
N SER A 50 2.24 5.04 -6.45
CA SER A 50 0.99 5.51 -5.89
C SER A 50 1.33 6.17 -4.55
N THR A 51 1.17 7.49 -4.48
CA THR A 51 1.25 8.23 -3.22
C THR A 51 0.03 7.79 -2.42
N GLY A 52 0.19 6.68 -1.70
CA GLY A 52 -0.83 6.20 -0.79
C GLY A 52 -1.18 7.33 0.16
N GLY A 53 -2.44 7.77 0.12
CA GLY A 53 -2.96 8.70 1.10
C GLY A 53 -3.18 7.98 2.43
N CYS A 54 -2.94 8.67 3.54
CA CYS A 54 -3.56 8.35 4.81
C CYS A 54 -4.84 9.20 4.89
N PRO A 55 -6.03 8.69 4.53
CA PRO A 55 -7.26 9.41 4.79
C PRO A 55 -7.52 9.41 6.30
N SER A 56 -6.89 10.32 7.04
CA SER A 56 -7.27 10.60 8.43
C SER A 56 -8.61 11.34 8.39
N LYS A 57 -9.70 10.59 8.54
CA LYS A 57 -11.06 11.13 8.75
C LYS A 57 -11.22 11.94 10.04
N LEU A 58 -10.15 12.16 10.78
CA LEU A 58 -10.14 12.77 12.10
C LEU A 58 -9.09 13.88 12.13
N SER A 59 -9.55 15.11 12.26
CA SER A 59 -8.74 16.23 12.75
C SER A 59 -8.51 16.05 14.26
N PRO A 60 -7.42 16.61 14.84
CA PRO A 60 -7.20 16.59 16.28
C PRO A 60 -8.41 17.06 17.11
N ALA A 61 -9.24 17.94 16.55
CA ALA A 61 -10.48 18.41 17.17
C ALA A 61 -11.53 17.29 17.37
N ASN A 62 -11.61 16.33 16.45
CA ASN A 62 -12.56 15.20 16.56
C ASN A 62 -12.14 14.22 17.66
N VAL A 63 -10.84 14.08 17.92
CA VAL A 63 -10.29 13.18 18.96
C VAL A 63 -10.66 13.67 20.36
N HIS A 64 -10.64 15.00 20.60
CA HIS A 64 -11.00 15.56 21.90
C HIS A 64 -12.52 15.47 22.18
N SER A 65 -13.36 15.56 21.14
CA SER A 65 -14.81 15.51 21.28
C SER A 65 -15.32 14.10 21.63
N THR A 66 -14.74 13.03 21.06
CA THR A 66 -15.10 11.64 21.41
C THR A 66 -14.71 11.26 22.83
N ILE A 67 -13.61 11.77 23.38
CA ILE A 67 -13.19 11.50 24.76
C ILE A 67 -14.21 12.09 25.76
N ASN A 68 -14.68 13.32 25.51
CA ASN A 68 -15.67 13.97 26.38
C ASN A 68 -17.04 13.26 26.37
N VAL A 69 -17.49 12.74 25.23
CA VAL A 69 -18.77 12.02 25.14
C VAL A 69 -18.72 10.67 25.85
N VAL A 70 -17.57 9.98 25.83
CA VAL A 70 -17.41 8.69 26.52
C VAL A 70 -17.38 8.87 28.05
N GLN A 71 -16.78 9.94 28.57
CA GLN A 71 -16.84 10.25 30.01
C GLN A 71 -18.24 10.66 30.49
N ALA A 72 -19.03 11.32 29.64
CA ALA A 72 -20.41 11.72 29.98
C ALA A 72 -21.41 10.55 29.97
N LEU A 73 -21.03 9.38 29.46
CA LEU A 73 -21.85 8.16 29.46
C LEU A 73 -21.49 7.16 30.57
N ALA A 74 -20.55 7.50 31.46
CA ALA A 74 -20.36 6.71 32.67
C ALA A 74 -21.59 6.92 33.57
N PRO A 75 -22.33 5.85 33.96
CA PRO A 75 -23.44 6.00 34.88
C PRO A 75 -22.93 6.60 36.19
N ALA A 76 -23.55 7.70 36.63
CA ALA A 76 -23.37 8.23 37.97
C ALA A 76 -23.61 7.09 38.99
N PRO A 77 -22.80 6.97 40.06
CA PRO A 77 -23.15 6.08 41.15
C PRO A 77 -24.51 6.52 41.71
N ILE A 78 -25.52 5.66 41.55
CA ILE A 78 -26.83 5.85 42.19
C ILE A 78 -26.58 5.82 43.70
N SER A 79 -26.93 6.95 44.31
CA SER A 79 -26.87 7.28 45.73
C SER A 79 -27.65 6.29 46.61
N ARG A 80 -27.20 6.10 47.86
CA ARG A 80 -28.09 5.74 48.96
C ARG A 80 -27.67 6.46 50.25
N LEU A 81 -28.58 7.35 50.67
CA LEU A 81 -28.92 7.85 52.01
C LEU A 81 -27.78 8.18 52.99
#